data_AF-A0A1F3SNN8-F1
#
_entry.id   AF-A0A1F3SNN8-F1
#
_cell.length_a   1.000
_cell.length_b   1.000
_cell.length_c   1.000
_cell.angle_alpha   90.00
_cell.angle_beta   90.00
_cell.angle_gamma   90.00
#
_symmetry.space_group_name_H-M   'P 1'
#
loop_
_entity.id
_entity.type
_entity.pdbx_description
1 polymer ?
#
loop_
_entity_poly.entity_id
_entity_poly.type
_entity_poly.pdbx_seq_one_letter_code
_entity_poly.pdbx_strand_id
1 'polypeptide(L)'
;MKTLIAFFFLALNVAVASEGSSFLVEGELQKVELNGKVVAQKLIALGHEFYLSSPEKGEDRECLGGVYEIAANDVEGQSFKLLHIHRCEGGANNMGLNKNIFCPAVYQPVCGIPTEGGAPRTYGNTCEMSRDGAKKLFDGACEKALNSLQIGAAINRFLTK
;
A
#
# COMPACT_ATOMS: atom_id res chain seq x y z
N MET A 1 -50.47 28.43 -20.98
CA MET A 1 -50.39 28.99 -19.61
C MET A 1 -49.81 27.92 -18.70
N LYS A 2 -48.57 28.13 -18.20
CA LYS A 2 -47.94 27.45 -17.03
C LYS A 2 -47.60 25.95 -17.24
N THR A 3 -46.40 25.42 -17.05
CA THR A 3 -45.10 25.94 -16.60
C THR A 3 -44.07 24.86 -17.00
N LEU A 4 -42.98 25.26 -17.64
CA LEU A 4 -41.76 24.45 -17.73
C LEU A 4 -41.26 24.16 -16.32
N ILE A 5 -41.02 22.89 -15.99
CA ILE A 5 -40.03 22.52 -14.99
C ILE A 5 -39.00 21.68 -15.74
N ALA A 6 -38.10 22.38 -16.41
CA ALA A 6 -36.81 21.83 -16.80
C ALA A 6 -36.05 21.58 -15.48
N PHE A 7 -35.92 20.32 -15.09
CA PHE A 7 -34.95 19.93 -14.08
C PHE A 7 -33.56 20.11 -14.67
N PHE A 8 -33.09 21.34 -14.52
CA PHE A 8 -31.74 21.79 -14.77
C PHE A 8 -30.84 21.11 -13.72
N PHE A 9 -30.44 19.86 -13.96
CA PHE A 9 -29.31 19.25 -13.25
C PHE A 9 -28.03 19.89 -13.78
N LEU A 10 -27.81 21.14 -13.37
CA LEU A 10 -26.57 21.85 -13.57
C LEU A 10 -25.56 21.33 -12.56
N ALA A 11 -24.47 20.82 -13.12
CA ALA A 11 -23.13 20.77 -12.56
C ALA A 11 -22.98 20.28 -11.11
N LEU A 12 -22.53 19.03 -11.01
CA LEU A 12 -21.32 18.75 -10.24
C LEU A 12 -20.39 17.94 -11.14
N ASN A 13 -19.66 18.65 -12.00
CA ASN A 13 -18.33 18.17 -12.41
C ASN A 13 -17.50 18.15 -11.13
N VAL A 14 -17.51 17.02 -10.43
CA VAL A 14 -16.50 16.77 -9.41
C VAL A 14 -15.24 16.40 -10.19
N ALA A 15 -14.55 17.43 -10.70
CA ALA A 15 -13.12 17.31 -10.93
C ALA A 15 -12.48 17.30 -9.54
N VAL A 16 -12.44 16.12 -8.89
CA VAL A 16 -11.40 15.89 -7.88
C VAL A 16 -10.10 15.80 -8.67
N ALA A 17 -9.51 16.96 -8.94
CA ALA A 17 -8.07 17.05 -9.13
C ALA A 17 -7.46 16.86 -7.74
N SER A 18 -7.33 15.60 -7.31
CA SER A 18 -6.50 15.28 -6.17
C SER A 18 -5.06 15.34 -6.65
N GLU A 19 -4.41 16.49 -6.47
CA GLU A 19 -2.96 16.53 -6.46
C GLU A 19 -2.47 15.55 -5.37
N GLY A 20 -1.66 14.57 -5.74
CA GLY A 20 -1.03 13.66 -4.78
C GLY A 20 -1.78 12.36 -4.42
N SER A 21 -2.72 11.87 -5.23
CA SER A 21 -3.28 10.53 -5.01
C SER A 21 -2.23 9.44 -5.30
N SER A 22 -1.75 8.79 -4.25
CA SER A 22 -0.98 7.55 -4.36
C SER A 22 -1.91 6.35 -4.50
N PHE A 23 -1.42 5.28 -5.12
CA PHE A 23 -2.15 4.02 -5.24
C PHE A 23 -1.21 2.82 -5.16
N LEU A 24 -1.76 1.70 -4.69
CA LEU A 24 -1.03 0.44 -4.57
C LEU A 24 -1.13 -0.34 -5.88
N VAL A 25 0.02 -0.81 -6.36
CA VAL A 25 0.17 -1.57 -7.59
C VAL A 25 0.96 -2.83 -7.28
N GLU A 26 0.35 -3.98 -7.53
CA GLU A 26 1.05 -5.27 -7.50
C GLU A 26 1.62 -5.56 -8.89
N GLY A 27 2.92 -5.85 -8.98
CA GLY A 27 3.58 -6.04 -10.26
C GLY A 27 5.06 -6.37 -10.17
N GLU A 28 5.72 -6.29 -11.32
CA GLU A 28 7.15 -6.58 -11.47
C GLU A 28 7.95 -5.33 -11.82
N LEU A 29 9.03 -5.09 -11.09
CA LEU A 29 9.93 -3.96 -11.31
C LEU A 29 11.06 -4.40 -12.24
N GLN A 30 11.21 -3.71 -13.37
CA GLN A 30 12.28 -3.93 -14.33
C GLN A 30 13.21 -2.72 -14.41
N LYS A 31 14.52 -2.99 -14.40
CA LYS A 31 15.56 -1.99 -14.65
C LYS A 31 15.65 -1.76 -16.16
N VAL A 32 15.68 -0.50 -16.58
CA VAL A 32 15.94 -0.10 -17.97
C VAL A 32 17.38 0.36 -18.05
N GLU A 33 18.20 -0.39 -18.78
CA GLU A 33 19.64 -0.13 -18.91
C GLU A 33 19.97 0.44 -20.29
N LEU A 34 20.87 1.42 -20.31
CA LEU A 34 21.49 1.96 -21.51
C LEU A 34 23.01 1.94 -21.30
N ASN A 35 23.75 1.25 -22.16
CA ASN A 35 25.21 1.07 -22.05
C ASN A 35 25.65 0.48 -20.68
N GLY A 36 24.90 -0.49 -20.15
CA GLY A 36 25.18 -1.11 -18.85
C GLY A 36 24.93 -0.20 -17.64
N LYS A 37 24.27 0.94 -17.84
CA LYS A 37 23.86 1.86 -16.78
C LYS A 37 22.34 1.90 -16.69
N VAL A 38 21.80 1.72 -15.49
CA VAL A 38 20.37 1.89 -15.22
C VAL A 38 20.02 3.37 -15.45
N VAL A 39 19.16 3.62 -16.44
CA VAL A 39 18.68 4.97 -16.79
C VAL A 39 17.25 5.23 -16.32
N ALA A 40 16.46 4.16 -16.14
CA ALA A 40 15.10 4.24 -15.62
C ALA A 40 14.69 2.91 -14.95
N GLN A 41 13.54 2.94 -14.28
CA GLN A 41 12.85 1.74 -13.82
C GLN A 41 11.42 1.79 -14.35
N LYS A 42 10.86 0.63 -14.68
CA LYS A 42 9.44 0.50 -15.00
C LYS A 42 8.80 -0.57 -14.14
N LEU A 43 7.57 -0.32 -13.70
CA LEU A 43 6.72 -1.29 -13.04
C LEU A 43 5.74 -1.86 -14.07
N ILE A 44 5.66 -3.18 -14.20
CA ILE A 44 4.71 -3.86 -15.07
C ILE A 44 3.62 -4.46 -14.20
N ALA A 45 2.38 -4.02 -14.42
CA ALA A 45 1.23 -4.53 -13.68
C ALA A 45 0.02 -4.60 -14.60
N LEU A 46 -0.70 -5.73 -14.57
CA LEU A 46 -1.93 -5.94 -15.35
C LEU A 46 -1.79 -5.62 -16.85
N GLY A 47 -0.62 -5.84 -17.44
CA GLY A 47 -0.34 -5.54 -18.85
C GLY A 47 -0.06 -4.07 -19.15
N HIS A 48 0.06 -3.21 -18.13
CA HIS A 48 0.44 -1.81 -18.25
C HIS A 48 1.87 -1.59 -17.76
N GLU A 49 2.58 -0.65 -18.40
CA GLU A 49 3.90 -0.20 -18.00
C GLU A 49 3.81 1.17 -17.32
N PHE A 50 4.36 1.27 -16.11
CA PHE A 50 4.44 2.51 -15.34
C PHE A 50 5.90 2.92 -15.25
N TYR A 51 6.28 4.00 -15.94
CA TYR A 51 7.65 4.50 -15.94
C TYR A 51 7.90 5.27 -14.64
N LEU A 52 8.88 4.83 -13.86
CA LEU A 52 9.22 5.45 -12.59
C LEU A 52 10.29 6.52 -12.80
N SER A 53 10.05 7.72 -12.24
CA SER A 53 11.05 8.78 -12.18
C SER A 53 12.29 8.25 -11.44
N SER A 54 13.47 8.45 -12.06
CA SER A 54 14.75 7.81 -11.76
C SER A 54 15.00 7.55 -10.26
N PRO A 55 15.46 6.35 -9.86
CA PRO A 55 15.78 6.07 -8.47
C PRO A 55 16.89 7.02 -7.99
N GLU A 56 16.73 7.59 -6.80
CA GLU A 56 17.78 8.38 -6.18
C GLU A 56 19.07 7.54 -6.11
N LYS A 57 20.19 8.15 -6.51
CA LYS A 57 21.51 7.51 -6.61
C LYS A 57 21.80 6.67 -5.36
N GLY A 58 21.96 5.36 -5.54
CA GLY A 58 22.50 4.46 -4.52
C GLY A 58 21.55 3.39 -4.00
N GLU A 59 20.27 3.40 -4.38
CA GLU A 59 19.36 2.29 -4.09
C GLU A 59 19.29 1.32 -5.28
N ASP A 60 20.20 0.35 -5.30
CA ASP A 60 19.96 -0.89 -6.04
C ASP A 60 18.77 -1.60 -5.39
N ARG A 61 17.56 -1.24 -5.82
CA ARG A 61 16.33 -1.92 -5.40
C ARG A 61 16.33 -3.29 -6.08
N GLU A 62 16.75 -4.31 -5.35
CA GLU A 62 16.71 -5.73 -5.78
C GLU A 62 15.29 -6.30 -5.80
N CYS A 63 14.28 -5.48 -5.51
CA CYS A 63 12.90 -5.94 -5.52
C CYS A 63 12.41 -6.12 -6.95
N LEU A 64 12.25 -7.37 -7.39
CA LEU A 64 11.83 -7.70 -8.75
C LEU A 64 10.31 -7.83 -8.87
N GLY A 65 9.62 -8.22 -7.80
CA GLY A 65 8.16 -8.33 -7.74
C GLY A 65 7.62 -7.85 -6.40
N GLY A 66 6.35 -7.45 -6.34
CA GLY A 66 5.76 -7.05 -5.06
C GLY A 66 4.59 -6.08 -5.17
N VAL A 67 4.28 -5.45 -4.03
CA VAL A 67 3.24 -4.43 -3.92
C VAL A 67 3.91 -3.08 -3.67
N TYR A 68 3.71 -2.15 -4.61
CA TYR A 68 4.36 -0.86 -4.67
C TYR A 68 3.34 0.25 -4.51
N GLU A 69 3.67 1.29 -3.76
CA GLU A 69 2.88 2.52 -3.70
C GLU A 69 3.49 3.55 -4.63
N ILE A 70 2.74 3.95 -5.66
CA ILE A 70 3.19 4.93 -6.65
C ILE A 70 2.24 6.12 -6.68
N ALA A 71 2.76 7.29 -7.04
CA ALA A 71 1.96 8.49 -7.30
C ALA A 71 2.32 9.04 -8.68
N ALA A 72 1.33 9.61 -9.38
CA ALA A 72 1.59 10.32 -10.62
C ALA A 72 2.51 11.52 -10.35
N ASN A 73 3.49 11.71 -11.23
CA ASN A 73 4.36 12.87 -11.18
C ASN A 73 3.78 13.96 -12.09
N ASP A 74 3.34 15.07 -11.50
CA ASP A 74 2.58 16.12 -12.19
C ASP A 74 3.44 16.96 -13.17
N VAL A 75 4.77 16.77 -13.16
CA VAL A 75 5.71 17.66 -13.85
C VAL A 75 6.02 17.21 -15.28
N GLU A 76 6.02 15.90 -15.56
CA GLU A 76 6.38 15.35 -16.87
C GLU A 76 5.53 14.10 -17.14
N GLY A 77 4.58 14.23 -18.06
CA GLY A 77 3.49 13.29 -18.32
C GLY A 77 3.83 11.79 -18.18
N GLN A 78 2.88 11.05 -17.61
CA GLN A 78 2.90 9.59 -17.42
C GLN A 78 4.12 9.01 -16.68
N SER A 79 4.94 9.84 -16.04
CA SER A 79 5.93 9.36 -15.09
C SER A 79 5.30 9.22 -13.69
N PHE A 80 5.76 8.23 -12.94
CA PHE A 80 5.29 7.94 -11.58
C PHE A 80 6.46 8.01 -10.60
N LYS A 81 6.20 8.44 -9.38
CA LYS A 81 7.16 8.35 -8.28
C LYS A 81 6.86 7.12 -7.44
N LEU A 82 7.86 6.31 -7.17
CA LEU A 82 7.75 5.21 -6.23
C LEU A 82 7.90 5.73 -4.80
N LEU A 83 6.79 5.73 -4.06
CA LEU A 83 6.72 6.23 -2.68
C LEU A 83 7.13 5.17 -1.66
N HIS A 84 6.63 3.94 -1.82
CA HIS A 84 6.86 2.86 -0.85
C HIS A 84 6.83 1.47 -1.49
N ILE A 85 7.52 0.49 -0.87
CA ILE A 85 7.44 -0.93 -1.21
C ILE A 85 6.78 -1.64 -0.02
N HIS A 86 5.53 -2.05 -0.17
CA HIS A 86 4.74 -2.70 0.88
C HIS A 86 5.07 -4.19 1.01
N ARG A 87 5.42 -4.83 -0.11
CA ARG A 87 5.82 -6.24 -0.16
C ARG A 87 6.86 -6.40 -1.25
N CYS A 88 7.85 -7.26 -1.00
CA CYS A 88 8.86 -7.61 -1.96
C CYS A 88 8.94 -9.13 -2.17
N GLU A 89 9.07 -9.53 -3.43
CA GLU A 89 9.17 -10.91 -3.91
C GLU A 89 10.38 -10.99 -4.86
N GLY A 90 11.27 -11.97 -4.63
CA GLY A 90 12.33 -12.31 -5.59
C GLY A 90 13.62 -11.46 -5.59
N GLY A 91 13.96 -10.76 -4.50
CA GLY A 91 15.29 -10.15 -4.34
C GLY A 91 16.36 -11.14 -3.86
N ALA A 92 17.61 -11.00 -4.35
CA ALA A 92 18.76 -11.79 -3.89
C ALA A 92 19.00 -11.62 -2.39
N ASN A 93 18.59 -10.48 -1.86
CA ASN A 93 18.33 -10.28 -0.46
C ASN A 93 16.81 -10.27 -0.29
N ASN A 94 16.27 -11.17 0.54
CA ASN A 94 14.95 -10.97 1.13
C ASN A 94 14.99 -9.59 1.76
N MET A 95 14.50 -8.56 1.06
CA MET A 95 14.34 -7.21 1.62
C MET A 95 13.14 -7.25 2.56
N GLY A 96 13.24 -8.11 3.56
CA GLY A 96 12.77 -7.77 4.87
C GLY A 96 13.45 -6.48 5.26
N LEU A 97 12.63 -5.55 5.73
CA LEU A 97 13.00 -4.76 6.87
C LEU A 97 14.25 -3.91 6.66
N ASN A 98 14.05 -2.79 6.00
CA ASN A 98 14.86 -1.64 6.36
C ASN A 98 14.60 -1.34 7.85
N LYS A 99 15.45 -1.89 8.73
CA LYS A 99 15.44 -1.66 10.18
C LYS A 99 15.66 -0.18 10.52
N ASN A 100 16.05 0.64 9.54
CA ASN A 100 16.23 2.09 9.63
C ASN A 100 15.03 2.88 9.06
N ILE A 101 13.80 2.37 9.16
CA ILE A 101 12.60 3.18 8.89
C ILE A 101 12.26 4.02 10.13
N PHE A 102 12.25 5.34 9.97
CA PHE A 102 11.68 6.27 10.95
C PHE A 102 10.17 6.28 10.79
N CYS A 103 9.44 5.81 11.80
CA CYS A 103 7.98 5.85 11.80
C CYS A 103 7.46 7.10 12.52
N PRO A 104 6.38 7.72 12.02
CA PRO A 104 5.74 8.82 12.72
C PRO A 104 5.17 8.34 14.06
N ALA A 105 5.18 9.20 15.07
CA ALA A 105 4.61 8.92 16.40
C ALA A 105 3.06 9.03 16.42
N VAL A 106 2.41 8.70 15.31
CA VAL A 106 0.94 8.72 15.18
C VAL A 106 0.39 7.37 15.61
N TYR A 107 -0.57 7.39 16.53
CA TYR A 107 -1.26 6.19 16.98
C TYR A 107 -2.48 5.88 16.12
N GLN A 108 -2.34 4.90 15.23
CA GLN A 108 -3.36 4.34 14.34
C GLN A 108 -3.19 2.82 14.34
N PRO A 109 -3.65 2.12 15.40
CA PRO A 109 -3.20 0.77 15.68
C PRO A 109 -3.58 -0.21 14.57
N VAL A 110 -2.71 -1.18 14.32
CA VAL A 110 -2.95 -2.29 13.38
C VAL A 110 -2.56 -3.61 14.02
N CYS A 111 -3.30 -4.67 13.71
CA CYS A 111 -2.98 -6.03 14.14
C CYS A 111 -2.19 -6.72 13.04
N GLY A 112 -1.00 -7.24 13.36
CA GLY A 112 -0.15 -7.95 12.41
C GLY A 112 0.47 -9.21 13.01
N ILE A 113 0.86 -10.15 12.15
CA ILE A 113 1.55 -11.39 12.52
C ILE A 113 3.01 -11.36 12.03
N PRO A 114 4.00 -11.59 12.90
CA PRO A 114 5.41 -11.70 12.49
C PRO A 114 5.64 -12.82 11.48
N THR A 115 6.57 -12.62 10.56
CA THR A 115 6.92 -13.59 9.50
C THR A 115 7.72 -14.79 10.01
N GLU A 116 8.48 -14.64 11.10
CA GLU A 116 9.29 -15.71 11.70
C GLU A 116 8.48 -16.67 12.59
N GLY A 117 7.14 -16.61 12.51
CA GLY A 117 6.24 -17.29 13.42
C GLY A 117 6.08 -16.53 14.73
N GLY A 118 4.84 -16.47 15.23
CA GLY A 118 4.52 -15.72 16.44
C GLY A 118 3.03 -15.47 16.59
N ALA A 119 2.62 -15.05 17.77
CA ALA A 119 1.25 -14.60 17.99
C ALA A 119 1.02 -13.25 17.29
N PRO A 120 -0.23 -12.95 16.84
CA PRO A 120 -0.59 -11.60 16.42
C PRO A 120 -0.25 -10.57 17.49
N ARG A 121 0.33 -9.44 17.08
CA ARG A 121 0.66 -8.32 17.97
C ARG A 121 0.12 -7.01 17.40
N THR A 122 -0.24 -6.10 18.30
CA THR A 122 -0.64 -4.74 17.94
C THR A 122 0.59 -3.90 17.66
N TYR A 123 0.57 -3.16 16.57
CA TYR A 123 1.55 -2.12 16.22
C TYR A 123 0.91 -0.75 16.36
N GLY A 124 1.70 0.30 16.69
CA GLY A 124 1.17 1.65 16.87
C GLY A 124 0.63 2.25 15.57
N ASN A 125 1.18 1.85 14.42
CA ASN A 125 0.71 2.16 13.08
C ASN A 125 1.25 1.17 12.04
N THR A 126 0.79 1.30 10.78
CA THR A 126 1.23 0.46 9.65
C THR A 126 2.73 0.57 9.39
N CYS A 127 3.35 1.73 9.57
CA CYS A 127 4.79 1.88 9.39
C CYS A 127 5.56 1.00 10.36
N GLU A 128 5.21 1.04 11.65
CA GLU A 128 5.87 0.22 12.67
C GLU A 128 5.68 -1.28 12.42
N MET A 129 4.53 -1.68 11.90
CA MET A 129 4.25 -3.06 11.49
C MET A 129 5.13 -3.51 10.34
N SER A 130 5.20 -2.70 9.27
CA SER A 130 6.03 -2.99 8.11
C SER A 130 7.52 -2.99 8.45
N ARG A 131 7.97 -2.11 9.36
CA ARG A 131 9.35 -2.07 9.88
C ARG A 131 9.75 -3.33 10.65
N ASP A 132 8.77 -4.05 11.20
CA ASP A 132 8.96 -5.34 11.88
C ASP A 132 8.60 -6.54 10.98
N GLY A 133 8.16 -6.28 9.74
CA GLY A 133 8.02 -7.30 8.70
C GLY A 133 6.80 -8.16 8.87
N ALA A 134 5.89 -7.70 9.73
CA ALA A 134 4.67 -8.40 9.99
C ALA A 134 3.67 -8.24 8.84
N LYS A 135 2.90 -9.29 8.62
CA LYS A 135 1.76 -9.25 7.70
C LYS A 135 0.57 -8.68 8.44
N LYS A 136 -0.08 -7.67 7.86
CA LYS A 136 -1.32 -7.08 8.39
C LYS A 136 -2.43 -8.13 8.42
N LEU A 137 -3.15 -8.18 9.53
CA LEU A 137 -4.38 -8.96 9.67
C LEU A 137 -5.61 -8.07 9.51
N PHE A 138 -5.71 -7.00 10.29
CA PHE A 138 -6.80 -6.01 10.24
C PHE A 138 -6.39 -4.69 10.89
N ASP A 139 -7.15 -3.63 10.61
CA ASP A 139 -7.03 -2.33 11.28
C ASP A 139 -7.58 -2.40 12.71
N GLY A 140 -6.89 -1.74 13.64
CA GLY A 140 -7.17 -1.80 15.07
C GLY A 140 -6.25 -2.74 15.85
N ALA A 141 -6.32 -2.65 17.18
CA ALA A 141 -5.54 -3.50 18.08
C ALA A 141 -6.01 -4.96 18.07
N CYS A 142 -5.10 -5.92 18.20
CA CYS A 142 -5.42 -7.35 18.15
C CYS A 142 -6.42 -7.79 19.24
N GLU A 143 -6.38 -7.16 20.41
CA GLU A 143 -7.27 -7.45 21.54
C GLU A 143 -8.75 -7.18 21.21
N LYS A 144 -9.04 -6.23 20.31
CA LYS A 144 -10.42 -5.91 19.92
C LYS A 144 -11.06 -7.01 19.07
N ALA A 145 -10.29 -7.73 18.26
CA ALA A 145 -10.82 -8.81 17.43
C ALA A 145 -11.00 -10.13 18.19
N LEU A 146 -10.19 -10.39 19.22
CA LEU A 146 -10.34 -11.56 20.09
C LEU A 146 -11.64 -11.49 20.92
N ASN A 147 -12.08 -10.28 21.27
CA ASN A 147 -13.36 -10.08 21.95
C ASN A 147 -14.56 -10.19 20.99
N SER A 148 -14.45 -9.84 19.70
CA SER A 148 -15.53 -10.06 18.74
C SER A 148 -15.74 -11.54 18.37
N LEU A 149 -14.67 -12.36 18.38
CA LEU A 149 -14.79 -13.81 18.20
C LEU A 149 -15.41 -14.53 19.41
N GLN A 150 -15.14 -14.03 20.62
CA GLN A 150 -15.79 -14.55 21.84
C GLN A 150 -17.29 -14.29 21.87
N ILE A 151 -17.76 -13.18 21.29
CA ILE A 151 -19.21 -12.92 21.15
C ILE A 151 -19.87 -13.96 20.23
N GLY A 152 -19.23 -14.33 19.12
CA GLY A 152 -19.75 -15.38 18.21
C GLY A 152 -19.85 -16.76 18.87
N ALA A 153 -18.85 -17.15 19.68
CA ALA A 153 -18.87 -18.41 20.44
C ALA A 153 -19.88 -18.38 21.60
N ALA A 154 -20.07 -17.22 22.25
CA ALA A 154 -21.04 -17.04 23.32
C ALA A 154 -22.49 -17.08 22.81
N ILE A 155 -22.78 -16.47 21.64
CA ILE A 155 -24.11 -16.51 21.00
C ILE A 155 -24.47 -17.95 20.61
N ASN A 156 -23.53 -18.71 20.03
CA ASN A 156 -23.80 -20.08 19.58
C ASN A 156 -24.11 -21.04 20.74
N ARG A 157 -23.57 -20.78 21.94
CA ARG A 157 -23.86 -21.52 23.17
C ARG A 157 -25.22 -21.17 23.79
N PHE A 158 -25.77 -20.01 23.44
CA PHE A 158 -27.08 -19.54 23.90
C PHE A 158 -28.22 -19.97 22.96
N LEU A 159 -27.93 -20.16 21.66
CA LEU A 159 -28.90 -20.61 20.65
C LEU A 159 -29.02 -22.14 20.53
N THR A 160 -28.16 -22.91 21.20
CA THR A 160 -28.17 -24.38 21.23
C THR A 160 -28.68 -24.96 22.56
N LYS A 161 -29.31 -24.13 23.41
CA LYS A 161 -30.05 -24.54 24.61
C LYS A 161 -31.53 -24.32 24.44
#